data_AF-A0A9N8V2C4-F1
#
_entry.id   AF-A0A9N8V2C4-F1
#
_cell.length_a   1.000
_cell.length_b   1.000
_cell.length_c   1.000
_cell.angle_alpha   90.00
_cell.angle_beta   90.00
_cell.angle_gamma   90.00
#
_symmetry.space_group_name_H-M   'P 1'
#
loop_
_entity.id
_entity.type
_entity.pdbx_description
1 polymer ?
#
loop_
_entity_poly.entity_id
_entity_poly.type
_entity_poly.pdbx_seq_one_letter_code
_entity_poly.pdbx_strand_id
1 'polypeptide(L)'
;MDFLKAEIEKKRKLLESVKSEDQGSKKRKYIRRSDLEKKREQQYLSDQAELERKREEKHREKNKTLLLLAEQEKAEKSASDSEVQKEEDDGSDTFNISPDEVVRRLRAKGQPIRLFGESDKDRKTRLRAIELIEERTEGQRNDFMRTLEEMDTNLDLEALKKQQDVAESRTSKKKKPTEDSALDNTPISIELLEKDPDKLYILIYTFLKRLIREWEQEMNNRPDHVKRSMQGKLAAATQKQTDEYMQPFFRTLKKKVAHVLNDESTRKWIQSIKRLMTFCQSKYPPEDNSQLMG
;
A
#
# COMPACT_ATOMS: atom_id res chain seq x y z
N MET A 1 -4.17 40.94 -24.82
CA MET A 1 -3.74 40.47 -26.15
C MET A 1 -2.49 39.59 -26.09
N ASP A 2 -1.64 39.75 -25.08
CA ASP A 2 -0.23 39.37 -25.20
C ASP A 2 0.05 37.90 -24.83
N PHE A 3 -0.82 37.27 -24.04
CA PHE A 3 -0.84 35.81 -23.84
C PHE A 3 -0.99 35.04 -25.17
N LEU A 4 -1.92 35.48 -26.03
CA LEU A 4 -2.12 34.87 -27.36
C LEU A 4 -0.90 35.09 -28.27
N LYS A 5 -0.27 36.27 -28.23
CA LYS A 5 0.98 36.52 -28.99
C LYS A 5 2.11 35.61 -28.51
N ALA A 6 2.32 35.48 -27.20
CA ALA A 6 3.35 34.63 -26.62
C ALA A 6 3.15 33.14 -26.95
N GLU A 7 1.90 32.67 -26.93
CA GLU A 7 1.57 31.28 -27.27
C GLU A 7 1.71 30.98 -28.78
N ILE A 8 1.38 31.96 -29.64
CA ILE A 8 1.65 31.89 -31.09
C ILE A 8 3.17 31.88 -31.35
N GLU A 9 3.94 32.68 -30.62
CA GLU A 9 5.40 32.75 -30.76
C GLU A 9 6.09 31.46 -30.31
N LYS A 10 5.67 30.86 -29.18
CA LYS A 10 6.10 29.52 -28.76
C LYS A 10 5.82 28.47 -29.84
N LYS A 11 4.62 28.47 -30.41
CA LYS A 11 4.25 27.54 -31.50
C LYS A 11 5.05 27.76 -32.78
N ARG A 12 5.38 29.01 -33.13
CA ARG A 12 6.29 29.32 -34.25
C ARG A 12 7.70 28.77 -33.99
N LYS A 13 8.30 29.06 -32.83
CA LYS A 13 9.64 28.57 -32.45
C LYS A 13 9.72 27.04 -32.43
N LEU A 14 8.67 26.34 -31.99
CA LEU A 14 8.58 24.88 -32.03
C LEU A 14 8.49 24.32 -33.46
N LEU A 15 7.75 24.98 -34.37
CA LEU A 15 7.67 24.58 -35.77
C LEU A 15 8.95 24.89 -36.56
N GLU A 16 9.70 25.90 -36.13
CA GLU A 16 10.96 26.32 -36.73
C GLU A 16 12.10 25.38 -36.34
N SER A 17 12.19 24.98 -35.06
CA SER A 17 13.18 24.00 -34.58
C SER A 17 12.98 22.58 -35.12
N VAL A 18 11.77 22.22 -35.58
CA VAL A 18 11.52 20.96 -36.29
C VAL A 18 11.96 21.05 -37.77
N LYS A 19 11.91 22.24 -38.39
CA LYS A 19 12.34 22.43 -39.78
C LYS A 19 13.85 22.48 -39.97
N SER A 20 14.61 22.82 -38.92
CA SER A 20 16.07 22.99 -38.98
C SER A 20 16.86 21.68 -38.88
N GLU A 21 16.24 20.58 -38.42
CA GLU A 21 16.88 19.26 -38.27
C GLU A 21 16.79 18.39 -39.53
N ASP A 22 15.79 18.59 -40.41
CA ASP A 22 15.64 17.84 -41.67
C ASP A 22 16.46 18.47 -42.81
N GLN A 23 17.78 18.61 -42.61
CA GLN A 23 18.71 19.12 -43.64
C GLN A 23 19.09 18.08 -44.71
N GLY A 24 18.54 16.86 -44.63
CA GLY A 24 18.84 15.77 -45.56
C GLY A 24 17.92 15.68 -46.78
N SER A 25 16.67 16.18 -46.73
CA SER A 25 15.72 16.02 -47.84
C SER A 25 14.71 17.16 -47.98
N LYS A 26 14.65 17.77 -49.17
CA LYS A 26 13.65 18.75 -49.69
C LYS A 26 12.66 19.30 -48.63
N LYS A 27 12.94 20.52 -48.13
CA LYS A 27 12.12 21.32 -47.18
C LYS A 27 10.62 20.96 -47.21
N ARG A 28 10.18 20.11 -46.27
CA ARG A 28 8.79 19.68 -46.17
C ARG A 28 7.91 20.82 -45.65
N LYS A 29 6.88 21.20 -46.43
CA LYS A 29 5.94 22.29 -46.06
C LYS A 29 5.09 21.94 -44.84
N TYR A 30 4.87 20.64 -44.60
CA TYR A 30 4.03 20.11 -43.53
C TYR A 30 4.85 19.19 -42.62
N ILE A 31 4.58 19.27 -41.32
CA ILE A 31 5.16 18.42 -40.27
C ILE A 31 4.08 17.42 -39.85
N ARG A 32 4.41 16.13 -39.73
CA ARG A 32 3.44 15.12 -39.27
C ARG A 32 3.30 15.21 -37.75
N ARG A 33 2.09 14.95 -37.25
CA ARG A 33 1.80 14.94 -35.81
C ARG A 33 2.71 13.96 -35.05
N SER A 34 2.98 12.79 -35.64
CA SER A 34 3.94 11.79 -35.13
C SER A 34 5.32 12.35 -34.81
N ASP A 35 5.81 13.28 -35.63
CA ASP A 35 7.19 13.74 -35.58
C ASP A 35 7.33 14.85 -34.52
N LEU A 36 6.27 15.66 -34.35
CA LEU A 36 6.12 16.60 -33.22
C LEU A 36 5.97 15.87 -31.87
N GLU A 37 5.23 14.76 -31.83
CA GLU A 37 5.00 13.98 -30.61
C GLU A 37 6.31 13.31 -30.15
N LYS A 38 7.04 12.66 -31.08
CA LYS A 38 8.38 12.11 -30.83
C LYS A 38 9.38 13.15 -30.33
N LYS A 39 9.38 14.37 -30.91
CA LYS A 39 10.31 15.42 -30.46
C LYS A 39 9.99 15.91 -29.05
N ARG A 40 8.70 15.97 -28.67
CA ARG A 40 8.29 16.28 -27.29
C ARG A 40 8.68 15.19 -26.30
N GLU A 41 8.52 13.93 -26.69
CA GLU A 41 8.95 12.77 -25.89
C GLU A 41 10.47 12.75 -25.67
N GLN A 42 11.25 13.01 -26.73
CA GLN A 42 12.71 13.17 -26.62
C GLN A 42 13.13 14.33 -25.73
N GLN A 43 12.46 15.49 -25.82
CA GLN A 43 12.70 16.62 -24.92
C GLN A 43 12.38 16.27 -23.46
N TYR A 44 11.23 15.64 -23.20
CA TYR A 44 10.84 15.19 -21.87
C TYR A 44 11.85 14.21 -21.25
N LEU A 45 12.31 13.22 -22.02
CA LEU A 45 13.34 12.27 -21.59
C LEU A 45 14.68 12.94 -21.33
N SER A 46 15.09 13.90 -22.16
CA SER A 46 16.31 14.68 -21.97
C SER A 46 16.26 15.56 -20.72
N ASP A 47 15.14 16.27 -20.50
CA ASP A 47 14.91 17.11 -19.33
C ASP A 47 14.91 16.27 -18.04
N GLN A 48 14.30 15.08 -18.08
CA GLN A 48 14.28 14.13 -16.98
C GLN A 48 15.68 13.60 -16.65
N ALA A 49 16.47 13.22 -17.66
CA ALA A 49 17.86 12.78 -17.49
C ALA A 49 18.78 13.90 -16.97
N GLU A 50 18.60 15.14 -17.43
CA GLU A 50 19.37 16.29 -16.91
C GLU A 50 19.00 16.61 -15.44
N LEU A 51 17.72 16.51 -15.09
CA LEU A 51 17.25 16.69 -13.71
C LEU A 51 17.80 15.59 -12.78
N GLU A 52 17.86 14.35 -13.25
CA GLU A 52 18.45 13.23 -12.53
C GLU A 52 19.96 13.42 -12.33
N ARG A 53 20.71 13.77 -13.39
CA ARG A 53 22.14 14.06 -13.28
C ARG A 53 22.43 15.21 -12.30
N LYS A 54 21.62 16.29 -12.31
CA LYS A 54 21.72 17.38 -11.33
C LYS A 54 21.40 16.95 -9.89
N ARG A 55 20.56 15.93 -9.69
CA ARG A 55 20.30 15.35 -8.36
C ARG A 55 21.50 14.50 -7.89
N GLU A 56 22.07 13.70 -8.78
CA GLU A 56 23.26 12.90 -8.50
C GLU A 56 24.49 13.77 -8.20
N GLU A 57 24.75 14.80 -9.00
CA GLU A 57 25.83 15.77 -8.79
C GLU A 57 25.69 16.43 -7.40
N LYS A 58 24.50 16.93 -7.06
CA LYS A 58 24.22 17.49 -5.72
C LYS A 58 24.37 16.47 -4.58
N HIS A 59 24.03 15.20 -4.80
CA HIS A 59 24.27 14.15 -3.81
C HIS A 59 25.77 13.84 -3.65
N ARG A 60 26.51 13.82 -4.75
CA ARG A 60 27.96 13.57 -4.78
C ARG A 60 28.73 14.70 -4.10
N GLU A 61 28.36 15.95 -4.34
CA GLU A 61 28.92 17.11 -3.63
C GLU A 61 28.61 17.05 -2.13
N LYS A 62 27.36 16.82 -1.73
CA LYS A 62 26.98 16.66 -0.32
C LYS A 62 27.77 15.56 0.39
N ASN A 63 27.94 14.40 -0.25
CA ASN A 63 28.74 13.31 0.30
C ASN A 63 30.22 13.69 0.41
N LYS A 64 30.78 14.40 -0.58
CA LYS A 64 32.16 14.91 -0.53
C LYS A 64 32.36 15.93 0.59
N THR A 65 31.41 16.84 0.81
CA THR A 65 31.47 17.79 1.94
C THR A 65 31.34 17.10 3.30
N LEU A 66 30.50 16.06 3.41
CA LEU A 66 30.36 15.27 4.64
C LEU A 66 31.63 14.50 4.98
N LEU A 67 32.33 13.96 3.99
CA LEU A 67 33.61 13.28 4.20
C LEU A 67 34.71 14.24 4.68
N LEU A 68 34.83 15.42 4.06
CA LEU A 68 35.80 16.43 4.48
C LEU A 68 35.56 16.93 5.91
N LEU A 69 34.30 17.16 6.29
CA LEU A 69 33.93 17.52 7.66
C LEU A 69 34.27 16.40 8.66
N ALA A 70 34.05 15.14 8.29
CA ALA A 70 34.39 13.99 9.13
C ALA A 70 35.92 13.78 9.29
N GLU A 71 36.73 14.16 8.30
CA GLU A 71 38.19 14.19 8.43
C GLU A 71 38.68 15.33 9.33
N GLN A 72 38.05 16.52 9.25
CA GLN A 72 38.33 17.65 10.15
C GLN A 72 37.98 17.30 11.60
N GLU A 73 36.78 16.77 11.87
CA GLU A 73 36.39 16.34 13.23
C GLU A 73 37.33 15.26 13.80
N LYS A 74 37.88 14.38 12.95
CA LYS A 74 38.86 13.36 13.39
C LYS A 74 40.21 13.98 13.77
N ALA A 75 40.67 14.98 13.02
CA ALA A 75 41.88 15.72 13.36
C ALA A 75 41.70 16.46 14.69
N GLU A 76 40.57 17.14 14.89
CA GLU A 76 40.25 17.85 16.13
C GLU A 76 40.13 16.92 17.35
N LYS A 77 39.43 15.78 17.21
CA LYS A 77 39.32 14.75 18.27
C LYS A 77 40.65 14.11 18.63
N SER A 78 41.63 14.06 17.72
CA SER A 78 42.97 13.52 18.01
C SER A 78 43.84 14.43 18.89
N ALA A 79 43.44 15.70 19.09
CA ALA A 79 44.14 16.67 19.93
C ALA A 79 43.54 16.81 21.35
N SER A 80 42.41 16.15 21.64
CA SER A 80 41.66 16.35 22.88
C SER A 80 40.87 15.11 23.29
N ASP A 81 41.56 14.06 23.76
CA ASP A 81 41.04 13.31 24.90
C ASP A 81 42.12 12.51 25.65
N SER A 82 42.04 12.55 26.98
CA SER A 82 42.77 11.67 27.91
C SER A 82 41.95 11.58 29.19
N GLU A 83 41.66 10.34 29.62
CA GLU A 83 40.86 10.00 30.80
C GLU A 83 39.34 10.35 30.63
N VAL A 84 38.35 9.57 31.10
CA VAL A 84 38.30 8.55 32.17
C VAL A 84 37.47 7.33 31.71
N GLN A 85 37.68 6.18 32.36
CA GLN A 85 37.04 4.89 32.09
C GLN A 85 35.83 4.56 33.00
N LYS A 86 34.98 3.62 32.54
CA LYS A 86 34.22 2.61 33.34
C LYS A 86 33.11 3.15 34.28
N GLU A 87 32.10 2.39 34.73
CA GLU A 87 31.49 1.10 34.34
C GLU A 87 29.96 1.22 34.68
N GLU A 88 29.04 0.27 34.55
CA GLU A 88 29.15 -1.20 34.52
C GLU A 88 28.15 -1.87 33.54
N ASP A 89 27.34 -2.83 34.00
CA ASP A 89 26.80 -3.97 33.24
C ASP A 89 25.42 -4.45 33.78
N ASP A 90 24.65 -5.12 32.90
CA ASP A 90 23.74 -6.27 33.13
C ASP A 90 22.52 -6.29 32.17
N GLY A 91 22.12 -7.49 31.76
CA GLY A 91 20.75 -7.78 31.33
C GLY A 91 20.45 -7.72 29.83
N SER A 92 20.81 -8.80 29.13
CA SER A 92 20.42 -9.20 27.77
C SER A 92 21.09 -8.48 26.58
N ASP A 93 21.51 -9.30 25.61
CA ASP A 93 22.11 -8.91 24.32
C ASP A 93 21.27 -7.86 23.58
N THR A 94 21.55 -6.60 23.83
CA THR A 94 20.92 -5.49 23.12
C THR A 94 21.68 -5.25 21.80
N PHE A 95 21.64 -6.27 20.92
CA PHE A 95 22.24 -6.42 19.57
C PHE A 95 23.13 -5.26 19.16
N ASN A 96 24.41 -5.54 18.96
CA ASN A 96 25.51 -4.56 18.90
C ASN A 96 25.54 -3.71 17.61
N ILE A 97 24.44 -3.00 17.34
CA ILE A 97 24.28 -2.01 16.26
C ILE A 97 24.95 -0.72 16.73
N SER A 98 25.92 -0.23 15.93
CA SER A 98 26.60 1.04 16.16
C SER A 98 25.60 2.21 16.27
N PRO A 99 25.82 3.21 17.15
CA PRO A 99 25.02 4.43 17.18
C PRO A 99 24.83 5.09 15.81
N ASP A 100 25.86 5.06 14.95
CA ASP A 100 25.79 5.64 13.60
C ASP A 100 24.82 4.88 12.68
N GLU A 101 24.77 3.56 12.81
CA GLU A 101 23.84 2.71 12.05
C GLU A 101 22.40 2.90 12.57
N VAL A 102 22.22 3.12 13.87
CA VAL A 102 20.92 3.53 14.44
C VAL A 102 20.47 4.88 13.86
N VAL A 103 21.36 5.88 13.79
CA VAL A 103 21.09 7.18 13.15
C VAL A 103 20.76 6.99 11.67
N ARG A 104 21.52 6.17 10.95
CA ARG A 104 21.31 5.91 9.51
C ARG A 104 19.93 5.30 9.24
N ARG A 105 19.52 4.29 10.01
CA ARG A 105 18.21 3.63 9.83
C ARG A 105 17.04 4.50 10.26
N LEU A 106 17.17 5.24 11.36
CA LEU A 106 16.15 6.23 11.74
C LEU A 106 15.98 7.31 10.66
N ARG A 107 17.08 7.84 10.10
CA ARG A 107 17.02 8.77 8.94
C ARG A 107 16.37 8.15 7.71
N ALA A 108 16.71 6.90 7.37
CA ALA A 108 16.12 6.19 6.23
C ALA A 108 14.61 5.99 6.39
N LYS A 109 14.13 5.75 7.61
CA LYS A 109 12.71 5.62 7.97
C LYS A 109 12.01 6.98 8.22
N GLY A 110 12.71 8.10 8.02
CA GLY A 110 12.17 9.45 8.24
C GLY A 110 11.88 9.82 9.70
N GLN A 111 12.45 9.09 10.65
CA GLN A 111 12.18 9.20 12.08
C GLN A 111 13.18 10.13 12.80
N PRO A 112 12.77 10.86 13.86
CA PRO A 112 13.68 11.67 14.66
C PRO A 112 14.88 10.86 15.18
N ILE A 113 16.08 11.39 14.98
CA ILE A 113 17.34 10.70 15.29
C ILE A 113 17.46 10.43 16.79
N ARG A 114 17.02 11.38 17.63
CA ARG A 114 16.95 11.27 19.09
C ARG A 114 15.77 12.09 19.59
N LEU A 115 15.03 11.58 20.57
CA LEU A 115 13.96 12.29 21.27
C LEU A 115 14.49 12.96 22.56
N PHE A 116 13.79 13.96 23.07
CA PHE A 116 14.18 14.62 24.32
C PHE A 116 14.06 13.64 25.50
N GLY A 117 15.09 13.57 26.35
CA GLY A 117 15.18 12.60 27.46
C GLY A 117 15.51 11.16 27.05
N GLU A 118 15.68 10.86 25.76
CA GLU A 118 15.93 9.50 25.28
C GLU A 118 17.40 9.06 25.52
N SER A 119 17.60 7.90 26.16
CA SER A 119 18.93 7.28 26.28
C SER A 119 19.33 6.51 25.01
N ASP A 120 20.59 6.10 24.92
CA ASP A 120 21.09 5.33 23.79
C ASP A 120 20.49 3.91 23.70
N LYS A 121 20.09 3.34 24.85
CA LYS A 121 19.36 2.08 24.94
C LYS A 121 17.92 2.26 24.44
N ASP A 122 17.24 3.34 24.84
CA ASP A 122 15.86 3.63 24.43
C ASP A 122 15.78 3.91 22.92
N ARG A 123 16.74 4.67 22.39
CA ARG A 123 16.88 4.96 20.96
C ARG A 123 17.06 3.70 20.11
N LYS A 124 17.85 2.73 20.59
CA LYS A 124 17.97 1.39 19.98
C LYS A 124 16.65 0.61 20.05
N THR A 125 15.98 0.62 21.20
CA THR A 125 14.68 -0.04 21.41
C THR A 125 13.59 0.53 20.51
N ARG A 126 13.52 1.86 20.37
CA ARG A 126 12.59 2.56 19.46
C ARG A 126 12.83 2.18 18.01
N LEU A 127 14.09 2.18 17.55
CA LEU A 127 14.41 1.74 16.18
C LEU A 127 13.88 0.31 15.92
N ARG A 128 14.10 -0.62 16.85
CA ARG A 128 13.56 -1.99 16.71
C ARG A 128 12.04 -2.04 16.73
N ALA A 129 11.38 -1.24 17.56
CA ALA A 129 9.92 -1.18 17.56
C ALA A 129 9.39 -0.73 16.19
N ILE A 130 10.05 0.25 15.55
CA ILE A 130 9.71 0.72 14.20
C ILE A 130 10.04 -0.36 13.15
N GLU A 131 11.22 -0.99 13.20
CA GLU A 131 11.61 -2.09 12.30
C GLU A 131 10.62 -3.26 12.37
N LEU A 132 10.24 -3.68 13.58
CA LEU A 132 9.27 -4.75 13.83
C LEU A 132 7.85 -4.40 13.35
N ILE A 133 7.44 -3.12 13.46
CA ILE A 133 6.15 -2.65 12.93
C ILE A 133 6.19 -2.61 11.41
N GLU A 134 7.27 -2.12 10.80
CA GLU A 134 7.43 -2.07 9.34
C GLU A 134 7.49 -3.46 8.74
N GLU A 135 8.30 -4.39 9.25
CA GLU A 135 8.39 -5.78 8.77
C GLU A 135 7.01 -6.49 8.80
N ARG A 136 6.24 -6.30 9.89
CA ARG A 136 4.86 -6.80 10.00
C ARG A 136 3.91 -6.16 8.99
N THR A 137 4.07 -4.86 8.71
CA THR A 137 3.19 -4.08 7.84
C THR A 137 3.54 -4.23 6.36
N GLU A 138 4.81 -4.47 6.01
CA GLU A 138 5.29 -4.69 4.65
C GLU A 138 4.67 -5.95 4.04
N GLY A 139 4.58 -7.05 4.79
CA GLY A 139 3.83 -8.23 4.37
C GLY A 139 2.37 -7.91 4.04
N GLN A 140 1.69 -7.10 4.87
CA GLN A 140 0.31 -6.67 4.63
C GLN A 140 0.16 -5.73 3.42
N ARG A 141 1.13 -4.84 3.20
CA ARG A 141 1.17 -3.92 2.05
C ARG A 141 1.46 -4.66 0.74
N ASN A 142 2.39 -5.61 0.75
CA ASN A 142 2.72 -6.43 -0.41
C ASN A 142 1.54 -7.32 -0.82
N ASP A 143 0.86 -7.95 0.14
CA ASP A 143 -0.40 -8.66 -0.10
C ASP A 143 -1.47 -7.75 -0.73
N PHE A 144 -1.65 -6.54 -0.20
CA PHE A 144 -2.64 -5.58 -0.69
C PHE A 144 -2.34 -5.06 -2.11
N MET A 145 -1.09 -4.72 -2.40
CA MET A 145 -0.68 -4.25 -3.73
C MET A 145 -0.85 -5.35 -4.78
N ARG A 146 -0.45 -6.60 -4.47
CA ARG A 146 -0.70 -7.75 -5.34
C ARG A 146 -2.20 -7.92 -5.63
N THR A 147 -3.04 -7.81 -4.60
CA THR A 147 -4.50 -7.91 -4.74
C THR A 147 -5.06 -6.79 -5.63
N LEU A 148 -4.51 -5.58 -5.57
CA LEU A 148 -4.93 -4.44 -6.39
C LEU A 148 -4.54 -4.62 -7.86
N GLU A 149 -3.31 -5.07 -8.14
CA GLU A 149 -2.84 -5.41 -9.50
C GLU A 149 -3.64 -6.56 -10.12
N GLU A 150 -3.97 -7.58 -9.32
CA GLU A 150 -4.89 -8.65 -9.73
C GLU A 150 -6.29 -8.12 -10.08
N MET A 151 -6.78 -7.05 -9.43
CA MET A 151 -8.07 -6.47 -9.77
C MET A 151 -8.03 -5.62 -11.02
N ASP A 152 -6.96 -4.86 -11.25
CA ASP A 152 -6.76 -4.07 -12.46
C ASP A 152 -6.70 -4.98 -13.69
N THR A 153 -5.87 -6.02 -13.64
CA THR A 153 -5.77 -7.02 -14.71
C THR A 153 -7.11 -7.74 -14.97
N ASN A 154 -7.87 -8.10 -13.92
CA ASN A 154 -9.19 -8.71 -14.11
C ASN A 154 -10.22 -7.76 -14.74
N LEU A 155 -10.22 -6.48 -14.37
CA LEU A 155 -11.12 -5.47 -14.96
C LEU A 155 -10.79 -5.20 -16.44
N ASP A 156 -9.51 -5.19 -16.81
CA ASP A 156 -9.07 -5.04 -18.19
C ASP A 156 -9.42 -6.29 -19.03
N LEU A 157 -9.26 -7.49 -18.48
CA LEU A 157 -9.72 -8.73 -19.11
C LEU A 157 -11.25 -8.78 -19.27
N GLU A 158 -12.02 -8.25 -18.32
CA GLU A 158 -13.47 -8.12 -18.45
C GLU A 158 -13.85 -7.07 -19.52
N ALA A 159 -13.10 -5.98 -19.62
CA ALA A 159 -13.28 -4.96 -20.66
C ALA A 159 -13.02 -5.51 -22.06
N LEU A 160 -11.94 -6.29 -22.24
CA LEU A 160 -11.60 -6.96 -23.49
C LEU A 160 -12.67 -8.00 -23.87
N LYS A 161 -13.14 -8.81 -22.91
CA LYS A 161 -14.26 -9.75 -23.13
C LYS A 161 -15.55 -9.02 -23.53
N LYS A 162 -15.91 -7.95 -22.84
CA LYS A 162 -17.07 -7.11 -23.20
C LYS A 162 -16.95 -6.47 -24.59
N GLN A 163 -15.74 -6.22 -25.11
CA GLN A 163 -15.53 -5.78 -26.49
C GLN A 163 -15.62 -6.94 -27.50
N GLN A 164 -15.23 -8.15 -27.11
CA GLN A 164 -15.26 -9.36 -27.93
C GLN A 164 -16.68 -9.97 -28.03
N ASP A 165 -17.44 -9.97 -26.92
CA ASP A 165 -18.81 -10.50 -26.81
C ASP A 165 -19.87 -9.68 -27.60
N VAL A 166 -19.49 -8.54 -28.20
CA VAL A 166 -20.35 -7.84 -29.17
C VAL A 166 -20.56 -8.67 -30.45
N ALA A 167 -19.72 -9.69 -30.70
CA ALA A 167 -19.81 -10.57 -31.87
C ALA A 167 -20.62 -11.86 -31.65
N GLU A 168 -20.76 -12.38 -30.42
CA GLU A 168 -21.45 -13.65 -30.16
C GLU A 168 -22.44 -13.59 -28.99
N SER A 169 -23.73 -13.56 -29.32
CA SER A 169 -24.80 -13.78 -28.35
C SER A 169 -24.86 -15.26 -27.95
N ARG A 170 -24.43 -15.60 -26.72
CA ARG A 170 -25.11 -16.65 -25.90
C ARG A 170 -24.65 -16.77 -24.44
N THR A 171 -25.65 -16.76 -23.55
CA THR A 171 -25.68 -17.50 -22.27
C THR A 171 -24.54 -17.27 -21.27
N SER A 172 -24.56 -16.12 -20.61
CA SER A 172 -23.94 -15.99 -19.29
C SER A 172 -24.63 -16.94 -18.30
N LYS A 173 -23.97 -18.07 -17.98
CA LYS A 173 -24.37 -18.95 -16.88
C LYS A 173 -24.32 -18.14 -15.58
N LYS A 174 -25.47 -17.64 -15.12
CA LYS A 174 -25.64 -17.25 -13.71
C LYS A 174 -25.16 -18.43 -12.87
N LYS A 175 -24.09 -18.24 -12.06
CA LYS A 175 -23.81 -19.13 -10.94
C LYS A 175 -25.13 -19.27 -10.17
N LYS A 176 -25.58 -20.50 -9.93
CA LYS A 176 -26.78 -20.71 -9.09
C LYS A 176 -26.56 -19.94 -7.78
N PRO A 177 -27.55 -19.17 -7.28
CA PRO A 177 -27.48 -18.74 -5.90
C PRO A 177 -27.38 -20.01 -5.05
N THR A 178 -26.36 -20.10 -4.21
CA THR A 178 -26.34 -21.11 -3.16
C THR A 178 -27.55 -20.86 -2.28
N GLU A 179 -28.44 -21.85 -2.14
CA GLU A 179 -29.68 -21.70 -1.39
C GLU A 179 -29.37 -21.33 0.07
N ASP A 180 -29.69 -20.10 0.46
CA ASP A 180 -29.56 -19.61 1.85
C ASP A 180 -30.70 -20.13 2.76
N SER A 181 -31.46 -21.11 2.27
CA SER A 181 -32.84 -21.36 2.69
C SER A 181 -32.98 -22.28 3.91
N ALA A 182 -31.90 -22.52 4.65
CA ALA A 182 -31.89 -23.33 5.87
C ALA A 182 -30.83 -22.86 6.90
N LEU A 183 -30.51 -21.56 6.92
CA LEU A 183 -29.53 -21.02 7.87
C LEU A 183 -30.20 -20.69 9.21
N ASP A 184 -29.67 -21.26 10.29
CA ASP A 184 -30.13 -21.02 11.66
C ASP A 184 -29.87 -19.56 12.07
N ASN A 185 -30.95 -18.83 12.36
CA ASN A 185 -30.91 -17.42 12.77
C ASN A 185 -30.92 -17.25 14.31
N THR A 186 -30.58 -18.29 15.08
CA THR A 186 -30.46 -18.14 16.54
C THR A 186 -29.43 -17.06 16.89
N PRO A 187 -29.79 -16.11 17.78
CA PRO A 187 -28.91 -15.00 18.11
C PRO A 187 -27.64 -15.50 18.81
N ILE A 188 -26.49 -15.04 18.31
CA ILE A 188 -25.19 -15.31 18.90
C ILE A 188 -25.14 -14.60 20.26
N SER A 189 -25.16 -15.38 21.34
CA SER A 189 -25.17 -14.87 22.72
C SER A 189 -24.09 -15.55 23.57
N ILE A 190 -23.65 -14.88 24.62
CA ILE A 190 -22.64 -15.41 25.55
C ILE A 190 -23.15 -16.67 26.26
N GLU A 191 -24.45 -16.74 26.59
CA GLU A 191 -25.07 -17.95 27.15
C GLU A 191 -24.93 -19.20 26.27
N LEU A 192 -24.84 -19.01 24.95
CA LEU A 192 -24.70 -20.12 24.00
C LEU A 192 -23.29 -20.75 24.06
N LEU A 193 -22.28 -20.00 24.53
CA LEU A 193 -20.93 -20.52 24.76
C LEU A 193 -20.89 -21.56 25.88
N GLU A 194 -21.71 -21.36 26.92
CA GLU A 194 -21.81 -22.28 28.06
C GLU A 194 -22.72 -23.48 27.76
N LYS A 195 -23.82 -23.26 27.02
CA LYS A 195 -24.84 -24.29 26.74
C LYS A 195 -24.47 -25.21 25.58
N ASP A 196 -24.01 -24.66 24.46
CA ASP A 196 -23.69 -25.42 23.24
C ASP A 196 -22.61 -24.67 22.40
N PRO A 197 -21.32 -24.82 22.77
CA PRO A 197 -20.23 -24.17 22.04
C PRO A 197 -20.10 -24.66 20.60
N ASP A 198 -20.55 -25.89 20.30
CA ASP A 198 -20.51 -26.46 18.96
C ASP A 198 -21.48 -25.74 18.02
N LYS A 199 -22.72 -25.54 18.46
CA LYS A 199 -23.70 -24.72 17.75
C LYS A 199 -23.20 -23.29 17.60
N LEU A 200 -22.62 -22.70 18.65
CA LEU A 200 -22.06 -21.34 18.60
C LEU A 200 -20.99 -21.20 17.50
N TYR A 201 -20.03 -22.13 17.40
CA TYR A 201 -19.01 -22.09 16.34
C TYR A 201 -19.61 -22.18 14.94
N ILE A 202 -20.66 -22.99 14.74
CA ILE A 202 -21.38 -23.11 13.46
C ILE A 202 -22.10 -21.81 13.11
N LEU A 203 -22.76 -21.15 14.07
CA LEU A 203 -23.44 -19.87 13.86
C LEU A 203 -22.45 -18.76 13.49
N ILE A 204 -21.36 -18.61 14.23
CA ILE A 204 -20.30 -17.63 13.95
C ILE A 204 -19.70 -17.86 12.55
N TYR A 205 -19.40 -19.12 12.20
CA TYR A 205 -18.90 -19.50 10.88
C TYR A 205 -19.86 -19.07 9.76
N THR A 206 -21.15 -19.42 9.93
CA THR A 206 -22.21 -19.19 8.94
C THR A 206 -22.48 -17.70 8.75
N PHE A 207 -22.61 -16.96 9.85
CA PHE A 207 -22.84 -15.51 9.84
C PHE A 207 -21.70 -14.76 9.13
N LEU A 208 -20.44 -15.04 9.48
CA LEU A 208 -19.29 -14.36 8.88
C LEU A 208 -19.09 -14.74 7.40
N LYS A 209 -19.33 -16.00 7.01
CA LYS A 209 -19.31 -16.36 5.57
C LYS A 209 -20.45 -15.71 4.79
N ARG A 210 -21.63 -15.55 5.39
CA ARG A 210 -22.74 -14.80 4.79
C ARG A 210 -22.37 -13.33 4.60
N LEU A 211 -21.82 -12.65 5.62
CA LEU A 211 -21.38 -11.25 5.51
C LEU A 211 -20.34 -11.04 4.40
N ILE A 212 -19.32 -11.92 4.32
CA ILE A 212 -18.30 -11.83 3.26
C ILE A 212 -18.93 -11.93 1.87
N ARG A 213 -19.85 -12.88 1.66
CA ARG A 213 -20.51 -13.09 0.37
C ARG A 213 -21.50 -11.96 0.04
N GLU A 214 -22.22 -11.43 1.03
CA GLU A 214 -23.05 -10.23 0.85
C GLU A 214 -22.20 -9.02 0.45
N TRP A 215 -21.03 -8.85 1.06
CA TRP A 215 -20.09 -7.78 0.70
C TRP A 215 -19.52 -7.97 -0.71
N GLU A 216 -19.12 -9.20 -1.08
CA GLU A 216 -18.66 -9.55 -2.43
C GLU A 216 -19.73 -9.23 -3.50
N GLN A 217 -20.98 -9.61 -3.24
CA GLN A 217 -22.11 -9.31 -4.13
C GLN A 217 -22.31 -7.81 -4.30
N GLU A 218 -22.19 -7.03 -3.22
CA GLU A 218 -22.29 -5.58 -3.30
C GLU A 218 -21.14 -4.96 -4.11
N MET A 219 -19.90 -5.47 -3.99
CA MET A 219 -18.79 -5.01 -4.83
C MET A 219 -19.08 -5.30 -6.32
N ASN A 220 -19.62 -6.49 -6.60
CA ASN A 220 -19.94 -6.96 -7.96
C ASN A 220 -21.17 -6.29 -8.58
N ASN A 221 -22.11 -5.78 -7.77
CA ASN A 221 -23.32 -5.10 -8.24
C ASN A 221 -23.12 -3.59 -8.49
N ARG A 222 -21.98 -3.01 -8.12
CA ARG A 222 -21.64 -1.60 -8.42
C ARG A 222 -21.65 -1.32 -9.93
N PRO A 223 -22.00 -0.09 -10.35
CA PRO A 223 -21.91 0.29 -11.75
C PRO A 223 -20.46 0.34 -12.22
N ASP A 224 -20.21 0.00 -13.49
CA ASP A 224 -18.86 -0.21 -14.03
C ASP A 224 -17.91 0.99 -13.88
N HIS A 225 -18.43 2.23 -13.91
CA HIS A 225 -17.62 3.42 -13.67
C HIS A 225 -17.12 3.53 -12.22
N VAL A 226 -17.92 3.09 -11.24
CA VAL A 226 -17.49 3.00 -9.82
C VAL A 226 -16.49 1.87 -9.66
N LYS A 227 -16.73 0.68 -10.23
CA LYS A 227 -15.80 -0.46 -10.18
C LYS A 227 -14.40 -0.10 -10.69
N ARG A 228 -14.33 0.65 -11.80
CA ARG A 228 -13.07 1.07 -12.42
C ARG A 228 -12.38 2.26 -11.72
N SER A 229 -13.08 2.98 -10.85
CA SER A 229 -12.49 4.07 -10.07
C SER A 229 -11.44 3.54 -9.08
N MET A 230 -10.44 4.36 -8.73
CA MET A 230 -9.44 4.01 -7.70
C MET A 230 -10.11 3.60 -6.38
N GLN A 231 -11.15 4.32 -5.95
CA GLN A 231 -11.91 4.00 -4.74
C GLN A 231 -12.63 2.65 -4.84
N GLY A 232 -13.25 2.34 -5.98
CA GLY A 232 -13.91 1.06 -6.22
C GLY A 232 -12.95 -0.13 -6.20
N LYS A 233 -11.81 0.01 -6.87
CA LYS A 233 -10.70 -0.94 -6.88
C LYS A 233 -10.15 -1.20 -5.47
N LEU A 234 -9.81 -0.14 -4.73
CA LEU A 234 -9.31 -0.23 -3.34
C LEU A 234 -10.33 -0.91 -2.40
N ALA A 235 -11.61 -0.58 -2.52
CA ALA A 235 -12.68 -1.18 -1.72
C ALA A 235 -12.86 -2.68 -2.04
N ALA A 236 -12.82 -3.06 -3.33
CA ALA A 236 -12.89 -4.46 -3.72
C ALA A 236 -11.63 -5.24 -3.27
N ALA A 237 -10.43 -4.66 -3.41
CA ALA A 237 -9.19 -5.27 -2.95
C ALA A 237 -9.17 -5.49 -1.43
N THR A 238 -9.74 -4.54 -0.68
CA THR A 238 -9.95 -4.63 0.78
C THR A 238 -10.90 -5.78 1.13
N GLN A 239 -12.00 -5.95 0.39
CA GLN A 239 -12.96 -7.04 0.58
C GLN A 239 -12.32 -8.41 0.30
N LYS A 240 -11.58 -8.55 -0.82
CA LYS A 240 -10.87 -9.79 -1.18
C LYS A 240 -9.79 -10.14 -0.16
N GLN A 241 -8.96 -9.17 0.25
CA GLN A 241 -7.98 -9.33 1.32
C GLN A 241 -8.65 -9.82 2.62
N THR A 242 -9.84 -9.32 2.93
CA THR A 242 -10.60 -9.75 4.11
C THR A 242 -11.10 -11.19 4.01
N ASP A 243 -11.57 -11.70 2.85
CA ASP A 243 -11.89 -13.14 2.75
C ASP A 243 -10.64 -14.02 2.88
N GLU A 244 -9.53 -13.63 2.25
CA GLU A 244 -8.25 -14.35 2.34
C GLU A 244 -7.75 -14.42 3.80
N TYR A 245 -7.71 -13.28 4.48
CA TYR A 245 -7.27 -13.18 5.87
C TYR A 245 -8.22 -13.88 6.85
N MET A 246 -9.49 -14.09 6.51
CA MET A 246 -10.44 -14.86 7.32
C MET A 246 -10.33 -16.38 7.12
N GLN A 247 -9.68 -16.89 6.06
CA GLN A 247 -9.57 -18.35 5.83
C GLN A 247 -8.92 -19.12 6.99
N PRO A 248 -7.84 -18.65 7.65
CA PRO A 248 -7.29 -19.30 8.84
C PRO A 248 -8.31 -19.39 9.98
N PHE A 249 -9.01 -18.30 10.30
CA PHE A 249 -10.05 -18.27 11.33
C PHE A 249 -11.19 -19.25 11.03
N PHE A 250 -11.63 -19.35 9.78
CA PHE A 250 -12.62 -20.34 9.36
C PHE A 250 -12.15 -21.80 9.51
N ARG A 251 -10.85 -22.08 9.39
CA ARG A 251 -10.28 -23.40 9.70
C ARG A 251 -10.25 -23.63 11.21
N THR A 252 -9.94 -22.60 12.00
CA THR A 252 -9.96 -22.63 13.47
C THR A 252 -11.35 -22.96 14.02
N LEU A 253 -12.40 -22.27 13.53
CA LEU A 253 -13.80 -22.56 13.89
C LEU A 253 -14.19 -24.01 13.57
N LYS A 254 -13.83 -24.52 12.38
CA LYS A 254 -14.10 -25.91 12.00
C LYS A 254 -13.36 -26.94 12.86
N LYS A 255 -12.17 -26.61 13.35
CA LYS A 255 -11.38 -27.47 14.24
C LYS A 255 -11.79 -27.34 15.71
N LYS A 256 -12.50 -26.28 16.10
CA LYS A 256 -12.89 -25.96 17.49
C LYS A 256 -11.71 -25.74 18.45
N VAL A 257 -10.54 -25.36 17.94
CA VAL A 257 -9.32 -25.20 18.76
C VAL A 257 -8.83 -23.75 18.72
N ALA A 258 -9.18 -22.98 19.75
CA ALA A 258 -8.63 -21.65 19.97
C ALA A 258 -7.23 -21.74 20.61
N HIS A 259 -6.19 -21.92 19.80
CA HIS A 259 -4.81 -21.74 20.26
C HIS A 259 -4.52 -20.26 20.55
N VAL A 260 -3.64 -19.98 21.51
CA VAL A 260 -3.29 -18.62 21.92
C VAL A 260 -2.61 -17.86 20.78
N LEU A 261 -3.07 -16.63 20.57
CA LEU A 261 -2.99 -15.87 19.33
C LEU A 261 -2.15 -14.59 19.54
N ASN A 262 -0.84 -14.65 19.20
CA ASN A 262 0.04 -13.47 19.16
C ASN A 262 0.94 -13.47 17.89
N ASP A 263 0.48 -14.14 16.85
CA ASP A 263 1.14 -14.22 15.55
C ASP A 263 0.51 -13.23 14.54
N GLU A 264 1.08 -13.16 13.33
CA GLU A 264 0.58 -12.25 12.31
C GLU A 264 -0.77 -12.69 11.71
N SER A 265 -1.07 -14.00 11.71
CA SER A 265 -2.37 -14.49 11.23
C SER A 265 -3.51 -14.01 12.13
N THR A 266 -3.32 -14.00 13.45
CA THR A 266 -4.22 -13.38 14.45
C THR A 266 -4.67 -12.00 14.01
N ARG A 267 -3.71 -11.10 13.80
CA ARG A 267 -3.97 -9.68 13.59
C ARG A 267 -4.71 -9.45 12.28
N LYS A 268 -4.32 -10.18 11.23
CA LYS A 268 -4.98 -10.19 9.92
C LYS A 268 -6.46 -10.55 10.00
N TRP A 269 -6.84 -11.61 10.74
CA TRP A 269 -8.26 -11.98 10.87
C TRP A 269 -9.03 -11.09 11.85
N ILE A 270 -8.43 -10.60 12.94
CA ILE A 270 -9.10 -9.63 13.84
C ILE A 270 -9.41 -8.31 13.11
N GLN A 271 -8.47 -7.76 12.34
CA GLN A 271 -8.71 -6.58 11.50
C GLN A 271 -9.82 -6.85 10.48
N SER A 272 -9.87 -8.06 9.93
CA SER A 272 -10.91 -8.49 8.98
C SER A 272 -12.29 -8.58 9.64
N ILE A 273 -12.38 -9.03 10.90
CA ILE A 273 -13.61 -8.95 11.69
C ILE A 273 -14.03 -7.49 11.89
N LYS A 274 -13.14 -6.56 12.27
CA LYS A 274 -13.52 -5.13 12.40
C LYS A 274 -14.06 -4.57 11.08
N ARG A 275 -13.44 -4.90 9.94
CA ARG A 275 -13.94 -4.51 8.60
C ARG A 275 -15.34 -5.09 8.31
N LEU A 276 -15.57 -6.37 8.61
CA LEU A 276 -16.88 -7.01 8.44
C LEU A 276 -17.96 -6.43 9.35
N MET A 277 -17.62 -6.07 10.60
CA MET A 277 -18.54 -5.38 11.50
C MET A 277 -18.86 -3.96 11.01
N THR A 278 -17.87 -3.22 10.51
CA THR A 278 -18.07 -1.89 9.91
C THR A 278 -18.99 -1.99 8.67
N PHE A 279 -18.78 -2.99 7.81
CA PHE A 279 -19.66 -3.27 6.68
C PHE A 279 -21.09 -3.60 7.16
N CYS A 280 -21.22 -4.50 8.13
CA CYS A 280 -22.50 -4.88 8.73
C CYS A 280 -23.26 -3.65 9.26
N GLN A 281 -22.60 -2.77 10.03
CA GLN A 281 -23.19 -1.54 10.57
C GLN A 281 -23.56 -0.51 9.49
N SER A 282 -22.80 -0.45 8.38
CA SER A 282 -23.16 0.43 7.25
C SER A 282 -24.42 -0.03 6.50
N LYS A 283 -24.74 -1.33 6.56
CA LYS A 283 -25.86 -1.96 5.86
C LYS A 283 -27.08 -2.19 6.76
N TYR A 284 -26.83 -2.46 8.03
CA TYR A 284 -27.80 -2.66 9.10
C TYR A 284 -27.38 -1.77 10.29
N PRO A 285 -27.71 -0.46 10.26
CA PRO A 285 -27.33 0.46 11.33
C PRO A 285 -27.92 0.03 12.67
N PRO A 286 -27.15 0.06 13.77
CA PRO A 286 -27.69 -0.22 15.10
C PRO A 286 -28.67 0.88 15.53
N GLU A 287 -29.67 0.52 16.33
CA GLU A 287 -30.63 1.49 16.90
C GLU A 287 -29.99 2.41 17.94
N ASP A 288 -28.94 1.94 18.62
CA ASP A 288 -28.16 2.72 19.57
C ASP A 288 -26.75 3.01 19.02
N ASN A 289 -26.39 4.30 18.98
CA ASN A 289 -25.08 4.78 18.57
C ASN A 289 -23.93 4.24 19.45
N SER A 290 -24.21 3.82 20.69
CA SER A 290 -23.19 3.17 21.55
C SER A 290 -22.67 1.86 20.99
N GLN A 291 -23.42 1.23 20.07
CA GLN A 291 -23.08 -0.05 19.43
C GLN A 291 -22.21 0.15 18.17
N LEU A 292 -21.97 1.38 17.72
CA LEU A 292 -21.12 1.67 16.56
C LEU A 292 -19.64 1.38 16.86
N MET A 293 -18.94 0.76 15.91
CA MET A 293 -17.52 0.43 16.04
C MET A 293 -16.64 1.64 15.69
N GLY A 294 -16.09 2.30 16.72
CA GLY A 294 -14.97 3.25 16.61
C GLY A 294 -13.66 2.55 16.28
#